data_AF-A0A7J4L4L8-F1
#
_entry.id   AF-A0A7J4L4L8-F1
#
_cell.length_a   1.000
_cell.length_b   1.000
_cell.length_c   1.000
_cell.angle_alpha   90.00
_cell.angle_beta   90.00
_cell.angle_gamma   90.00
#
_symmetry.space_group_name_H-M   'P 1'
#
loop_
_entity.id
_entity.type
_entity.pdbx_description
1 polymer ?
#
loop_
_entity_poly.entity_id
_entity_poly.type
_entity_poly.pdbx_seq_one_letter_code
_entity_poly.pdbx_strand_id
1 'polypeptide(L)'
;MKTKKELTEKENNLIPAFFTLAGLVLIIAIIFQQPMSIQPGNKTPFEQGFDKVLSLDKKYGGDYRNERLNHTMVNISVIPMMINDLETMKQDLAGKDDNGSIALSRFIDVRIGMLNTQRLYQQAALIGPIGTAFDGFRCSEAPYLIKVIDLYNETRQQFLDTMLGDLDALFYDYPEYRSVIGFEGNKTKFYGSNIRALNQIAEENDFVLKRYCQVG
;
A
#
# COMPACT_ATOMS: atom_id res chain seq x y z
N MET A 1 -61.40 -15.02 2.01
CA MET A 1 -61.98 -15.15 0.65
C MET A 1 -60.88 -14.78 -0.34
N LYS A 2 -60.25 -15.74 -1.04
CA LYS A 2 -60.50 -16.11 -2.47
C LYS A 2 -60.37 -14.87 -3.40
N THR A 3 -59.49 -14.78 -4.41
CA THR A 3 -59.01 -15.78 -5.41
C THR A 3 -57.81 -15.19 -6.21
N LYS A 4 -56.76 -15.95 -6.62
CA LYS A 4 -56.43 -16.48 -8.00
C LYS A 4 -56.42 -15.39 -9.11
N LYS A 5 -55.56 -15.35 -10.15
CA LYS A 5 -54.56 -16.22 -10.83
C LYS A 5 -53.92 -15.40 -11.99
N GLU A 6 -52.95 -15.99 -12.73
CA GLU A 6 -52.35 -15.65 -14.06
C GLU A 6 -50.87 -15.21 -13.95
N LEU A 7 -49.81 -15.94 -14.36
CA LEU A 7 -49.51 -17.09 -15.25
C LEU A 7 -49.53 -16.79 -16.77
N THR A 8 -48.33 -16.56 -17.32
CA THR A 8 -47.85 -16.75 -18.73
C THR A 8 -46.31 -16.64 -18.64
N GLU A 9 -45.46 -17.65 -18.78
CA GLU A 9 -45.23 -18.65 -19.84
C GLU A 9 -45.00 -18.04 -21.23
N LYS A 10 -43.72 -18.02 -21.65
CA LYS A 10 -43.36 -18.07 -23.07
C LYS A 10 -42.01 -18.76 -23.28
N GLU A 11 -42.10 -19.89 -23.96
CA GLU A 11 -41.04 -20.80 -24.38
C GLU A 11 -40.22 -20.28 -25.60
N ASN A 12 -39.10 -21.00 -25.82
CA ASN A 12 -38.46 -21.35 -27.10
C ASN A 12 -37.53 -20.33 -27.78
N ASN A 13 -36.24 -20.70 -27.91
CA ASN A 13 -35.74 -21.23 -29.18
C ASN A 13 -34.35 -21.89 -29.10
N LEU A 14 -34.35 -23.17 -29.50
CA LEU A 14 -33.24 -24.02 -29.94
C LEU A 14 -32.48 -23.42 -31.14
N ILE A 15 -31.15 -23.52 -31.18
CA ILE A 15 -30.32 -23.47 -32.40
C ILE A 15 -29.14 -24.47 -32.24
N PRO A 16 -28.69 -25.15 -33.33
CA PRO A 16 -28.34 -26.57 -33.29
C PRO A 16 -26.84 -26.88 -33.30
N ALA A 17 -26.55 -28.14 -32.96
CA ALA A 17 -25.28 -28.81 -33.23
C ALA A 17 -25.12 -29.07 -34.73
N PHE A 18 -24.00 -28.64 -35.31
CA PHE A 18 -23.52 -29.09 -36.62
C PHE A 18 -22.17 -29.78 -36.44
N PHE A 19 -22.17 -31.09 -36.68
CA PHE A 19 -20.99 -31.88 -37.03
C PHE A 19 -20.70 -31.68 -38.53
N THR A 20 -19.43 -31.51 -38.89
CA THR A 20 -18.91 -31.99 -40.19
C THR A 20 -17.42 -32.29 -40.09
N LEU A 21 -17.06 -33.42 -40.66
CA LEU A 21 -15.81 -34.16 -40.57
C LEU A 21 -14.98 -33.93 -41.84
N ALA A 22 -13.65 -34.08 -41.72
CA ALA A 22 -12.64 -34.22 -42.79
C ALA A 22 -12.38 -32.97 -43.66
N GLY A 23 -11.15 -32.58 -44.01
CA GLY A 23 -9.83 -33.15 -43.80
C GLY A 23 -8.90 -32.38 -44.75
N LEU A 24 -7.85 -31.75 -44.23
CA LEU A 24 -6.73 -31.32 -45.07
C LEU A 24 -5.45 -31.42 -44.26
N VAL A 25 -4.59 -32.30 -44.73
CA VAL A 25 -3.19 -32.44 -44.32
C VAL A 25 -2.49 -31.12 -44.65
N LEU A 26 -2.07 -30.37 -43.63
CA LEU A 26 -1.06 -29.33 -43.77
C LEU A 26 0.11 -29.67 -42.83
N ILE A 27 1.03 -30.47 -43.37
CA ILE A 27 2.41 -30.51 -42.92
C ILE A 27 2.99 -29.14 -43.29
N ILE A 28 3.45 -28.35 -42.32
CA ILE A 28 4.66 -27.50 -42.37
C ILE A 28 4.76 -26.67 -41.07
N ALA A 29 5.89 -26.89 -40.39
CA ALA A 29 6.50 -26.04 -39.37
C ALA A 29 5.73 -25.82 -38.05
N ILE A 30 5.61 -26.89 -37.26
CA ILE A 30 5.79 -26.73 -35.80
C ILE A 30 7.25 -26.30 -35.62
N ILE A 31 7.49 -24.99 -35.70
CA ILE A 31 8.66 -24.40 -35.07
C ILE A 31 8.46 -24.75 -33.60
N PHE A 32 9.13 -25.80 -33.15
CA PHE A 32 9.46 -25.97 -31.74
C PHE A 32 10.13 -24.67 -31.33
N GLN A 33 9.32 -23.71 -30.87
CA GLN A 33 9.77 -22.69 -29.96
C GLN A 33 10.17 -23.48 -28.73
N GLN A 34 11.40 -23.97 -28.75
CA GLN A 34 12.09 -24.35 -27.53
C GLN A 34 11.82 -23.17 -26.60
N PRO A 35 11.13 -23.36 -25.46
CA PRO A 35 11.05 -22.28 -24.50
C PRO A 35 12.50 -21.91 -24.27
N MET A 36 12.90 -20.70 -24.68
CA MET A 36 14.19 -20.17 -24.30
C MET A 36 14.20 -20.38 -22.80
N SER A 37 15.03 -21.32 -22.35
CA SER A 37 15.31 -21.50 -20.95
C SER A 37 16.04 -20.21 -20.61
N ILE A 38 15.26 -19.20 -20.23
CA ILE A 38 15.75 -18.00 -19.60
C ILE A 38 16.39 -18.57 -18.34
N GLN A 39 17.69 -18.82 -18.41
CA GLN A 39 18.45 -19.12 -17.22
C GLN A 39 18.14 -17.97 -16.27
N PRO A 40 17.59 -18.23 -15.08
CA PRO A 40 17.26 -17.17 -14.16
C PRO A 40 18.55 -16.38 -13.94
N GLY A 41 18.58 -15.15 -14.44
CA GLY A 41 19.73 -14.28 -14.27
C GLY A 41 20.05 -14.22 -12.79
N ASN A 42 21.34 -14.29 -12.46
CA ASN A 42 21.77 -14.17 -11.07
C ASN A 42 21.26 -12.82 -10.54
N LYS A 43 20.30 -12.86 -9.60
CA LYS A 43 19.74 -11.66 -8.98
C LYS A 43 20.84 -10.82 -8.34
N THR A 44 20.75 -9.51 -8.51
CA THR A 44 21.64 -8.55 -7.87
C THR A 44 21.50 -8.60 -6.33
N PRO A 45 22.50 -8.12 -5.57
CA PRO A 45 22.39 -8.00 -4.12
C PRO A 45 21.13 -7.22 -3.68
N PHE A 46 20.79 -6.16 -4.42
CA PHE A 46 19.57 -5.39 -4.19
C PHE A 46 18.31 -6.26 -4.34
N GLU A 47 18.15 -6.96 -5.48
CA GLU A 47 16.96 -7.79 -5.74
C GLU A 47 16.78 -8.90 -4.71
N GLN A 48 17.88 -9.57 -4.33
CA GLN A 48 17.85 -10.59 -3.29
C GLN A 48 17.44 -10.01 -1.93
N GLY A 49 17.94 -8.82 -1.59
CA GLY A 49 17.53 -8.11 -0.39
C GLY A 49 16.08 -7.66 -0.45
N PHE A 50 15.65 -7.11 -1.57
CA PHE A 50 14.27 -6.69 -1.78
C PHE A 50 13.29 -7.85 -1.59
N ASP A 51 13.60 -9.04 -2.12
CA ASP A 51 12.80 -10.25 -1.88
C ASP A 51 12.71 -10.63 -0.39
N LYS A 52 13.80 -10.41 0.38
CA LYS A 52 13.81 -10.62 1.83
C LYS A 52 12.91 -9.61 2.54
N VAL A 53 12.93 -8.34 2.13
CA VAL A 53 12.01 -7.32 2.66
C VAL A 53 10.55 -7.70 2.37
N LEU A 54 10.23 -8.15 1.16
CA LEU A 54 8.88 -8.63 0.83
C LEU A 54 8.47 -9.89 1.60
N SER A 55 9.44 -10.75 1.92
CA SER A 55 9.20 -11.91 2.78
C SER A 55 8.89 -11.49 4.22
N LEU A 56 9.55 -10.43 4.72
CA LEU A 56 9.21 -9.81 6.01
C LEU A 56 7.83 -9.15 5.98
N ASP A 57 7.49 -8.42 4.92
CA ASP A 57 6.12 -7.89 4.73
C ASP A 57 5.10 -9.02 4.90
N LYS A 58 5.25 -10.11 4.14
CA LYS A 58 4.34 -11.25 4.22
C LYS A 58 4.29 -11.88 5.62
N LYS A 59 5.43 -12.01 6.31
CA LYS A 59 5.51 -12.52 7.70
C LYS A 59 4.65 -11.69 8.65
N TYR A 60 4.60 -10.37 8.47
CA TYR A 60 3.87 -9.44 9.33
C TYR A 60 2.51 -9.00 8.77
N GLY A 61 2.03 -9.63 7.69
CA GLY A 61 0.75 -9.30 7.05
C GLY A 61 0.76 -7.98 6.28
N GLY A 62 1.94 -7.47 5.93
CA GLY A 62 2.13 -6.37 4.99
C GLY A 62 2.09 -6.80 3.54
N ASP A 63 1.87 -5.81 2.69
CA ASP A 63 1.91 -5.89 1.24
C ASP A 63 2.36 -4.53 0.69
N TYR A 64 3.67 -4.32 0.59
CA TYR A 64 4.27 -3.08 0.12
C TYR A 64 3.63 -2.52 -1.16
N ARG A 65 3.14 -3.39 -2.06
CA ARG A 65 2.53 -2.97 -3.33
C ARG A 65 1.14 -2.39 -3.14
N ASN A 66 0.34 -3.00 -2.28
CA ASN A 66 -1.09 -2.73 -2.18
C ASN A 66 -1.48 -1.90 -0.96
N GLU A 67 -0.56 -1.66 -0.04
CA GLU A 67 -0.79 -0.82 1.13
C GLU A 67 -1.20 0.61 0.76
N ARG A 68 -2.15 1.14 1.53
CA ARG A 68 -2.69 2.49 1.41
C ARG A 68 -3.32 2.88 2.75
N LEU A 69 -3.05 4.10 3.21
CA LEU A 69 -3.64 4.59 4.45
C LEU A 69 -5.16 4.50 4.41
N ASN A 70 -5.76 4.12 5.55
CA ASN A 70 -7.19 3.90 5.73
C ASN A 70 -7.79 2.72 4.92
N HIS A 71 -7.01 1.92 4.20
CA HIS A 71 -7.55 0.83 3.37
C HIS A 71 -6.85 -0.50 3.64
N THR A 72 -5.54 -0.57 3.38
CA THR A 72 -4.75 -1.78 3.55
C THR A 72 -3.47 -1.36 4.24
N MET A 73 -3.28 -1.82 5.47
CA MET A 73 -2.17 -1.41 6.33
C MET A 73 -1.71 -2.60 7.16
N VAL A 74 -0.44 -2.56 7.56
CA VAL A 74 0.09 -3.47 8.56
C VAL A 74 -0.59 -3.18 9.90
N ASN A 75 -0.98 -4.24 10.61
CA ASN A 75 -1.59 -4.09 11.92
C ASN A 75 -0.64 -3.35 12.88
N ILE A 76 -1.13 -2.29 13.53
CA ILE A 76 -0.32 -1.47 14.44
C ILE A 76 0.45 -2.27 15.51
N SER A 77 -0.11 -3.38 15.99
CA SER A 77 0.51 -4.20 17.04
C SER A 77 1.79 -4.91 16.59
N VAL A 78 1.97 -5.15 15.28
CA VAL A 78 3.15 -5.84 14.75
C VAL A 78 4.18 -4.93 14.11
N ILE A 79 3.82 -3.66 13.85
CA ILE A 79 4.73 -2.66 13.25
C ILE A 79 6.06 -2.54 14.01
N PRO A 80 6.11 -2.44 15.36
CA PRO A 80 7.38 -2.31 16.07
C PRO A 80 8.31 -3.51 15.87
N MET A 81 7.75 -4.73 15.85
CA MET A 81 8.53 -5.95 15.61
C MET A 81 9.05 -6.00 14.18
N MET A 82 8.23 -5.60 13.21
CA MET A 82 8.61 -5.54 11.81
C MET A 82 9.73 -4.51 11.56
N ILE A 83 9.64 -3.32 12.18
CA ILE A 83 10.69 -2.30 12.12
C ILE A 83 12.00 -2.85 12.69
N ASN A 84 11.96 -3.57 13.82
CA ASN A 84 13.16 -4.16 14.42
C ASN A 84 13.85 -5.18 13.50
N ASP A 85 13.08 -6.04 12.82
CA ASP A 85 13.61 -7.00 11.84
C ASP A 85 14.24 -6.27 10.64
N LEU A 86 13.61 -5.19 10.17
CA LEU A 86 14.13 -4.36 9.09
C LEU A 86 15.44 -3.64 9.49
N GLU A 87 15.52 -3.11 10.71
CA GLU A 87 16.74 -2.50 11.24
C GLU A 87 17.87 -3.52 11.40
N THR A 88 17.56 -4.74 11.84
CA THR A 88 18.54 -5.84 11.91
C THR A 88 19.07 -6.16 10.50
N MET A 89 18.17 -6.25 9.52
CA MET A 89 18.56 -6.45 8.12
C MET A 89 19.42 -5.29 7.59
N LYS A 90 19.13 -4.04 7.99
CA LYS A 90 19.95 -2.87 7.64
C LYS A 90 21.33 -2.93 8.26
N GLN A 91 21.45 -3.38 9.50
CA GLN A 91 22.75 -3.59 10.17
C GLN A 91 23.61 -4.64 9.46
N ASP A 92 23.00 -5.70 8.93
CA ASP A 92 23.72 -6.70 8.11
C ASP A 92 24.26 -6.15 6.78
N LEU A 93 23.82 -4.95 6.37
CA LEU A 93 24.34 -4.22 5.22
C LEU A 93 25.45 -3.22 5.60
N ALA A 94 25.67 -2.97 6.89
CA ALA A 94 26.69 -2.04 7.34
C ALA A 94 28.09 -2.49 6.92
N GLY A 95 28.87 -1.56 6.36
CA GLY A 95 30.22 -1.83 5.84
C GLY A 95 30.27 -2.49 4.46
N LYS A 96 29.11 -2.65 3.78
CA LYS A 96 29.07 -3.04 2.37
C LYS A 96 29.01 -1.79 1.50
N ASP A 97 30.07 -1.56 0.74
CA ASP A 97 30.22 -0.36 -0.10
C ASP A 97 29.77 -0.58 -1.55
N ASP A 98 28.98 -1.64 -1.81
CA ASP A 98 28.39 -1.85 -3.13
C ASP A 98 27.06 -1.10 -3.29
N ASN A 99 26.82 -0.56 -4.50
CA ASN A 99 25.62 0.24 -4.80
C ASN A 99 24.31 -0.50 -4.47
N GLY A 100 24.27 -1.83 -4.63
CA GLY A 100 23.07 -2.62 -4.34
C GLY A 100 22.74 -2.65 -2.85
N SER A 101 23.75 -2.87 -2.00
CA SER A 101 23.59 -2.82 -0.55
C SER A 101 23.21 -1.42 -0.04
N ILE A 102 23.80 -0.36 -0.61
CA ILE A 102 23.46 1.02 -0.24
C ILE A 102 22.02 1.36 -0.63
N ALA A 103 21.62 1.05 -1.87
CA ALA A 103 20.25 1.26 -2.34
C ALA A 103 19.24 0.47 -1.52
N LEU A 104 19.57 -0.78 -1.14
CA LEU A 104 18.71 -1.61 -0.31
C LEU A 104 18.56 -1.04 1.10
N SER A 105 19.65 -0.54 1.71
CA SER A 105 19.61 0.13 3.00
C SER A 105 18.68 1.34 2.98
N ARG A 106 18.76 2.16 1.94
CA ARG A 106 17.83 3.29 1.73
C ARG A 106 16.39 2.86 1.46
N PHE A 107 16.18 1.77 0.72
CA PHE A 107 14.84 1.21 0.55
C PHE A 107 14.24 0.73 1.87
N ILE A 108 15.05 0.12 2.75
CA ILE A 108 14.63 -0.28 4.08
C ILE A 108 14.19 0.95 4.89
N ASP A 109 14.93 2.06 4.81
CA ASP A 109 14.54 3.33 5.46
C ASP A 109 13.19 3.85 4.96
N VAL A 110 12.97 3.84 3.64
CA VAL A 110 11.67 4.18 3.05
C VAL A 110 10.57 3.26 3.63
N ARG A 111 10.82 1.95 3.69
CA ARG A 111 9.84 1.00 4.20
C ARG A 111 9.51 1.26 5.66
N ILE A 112 10.50 1.54 6.50
CA ILE A 112 10.32 1.94 7.90
C ILE A 112 9.51 3.23 7.99
N GLY A 113 9.79 4.22 7.16
CA GLY A 113 9.01 5.47 7.06
C GLY A 113 7.54 5.23 6.73
N MET A 114 7.24 4.32 5.80
CA MET A 114 5.87 3.93 5.45
C MET A 114 5.16 3.27 6.64
N LEU A 115 5.84 2.37 7.36
CA LEU A 115 5.31 1.71 8.55
C LEU A 115 5.04 2.70 9.69
N ASN A 116 5.95 3.65 9.92
CA ASN A 116 5.76 4.71 10.91
C ASN A 116 4.57 5.62 10.53
N THR A 117 4.42 5.96 9.25
CA THR A 117 3.25 6.71 8.75
C THR A 117 1.95 5.97 9.05
N GLN A 118 1.91 4.65 8.78
CA GLN A 118 0.74 3.81 9.09
C GLN A 118 0.46 3.72 10.59
N ARG A 119 1.51 3.64 11.41
CA ARG A 119 1.39 3.62 12.87
C ARG A 119 0.75 4.91 13.39
N LEU A 120 1.28 6.07 12.99
CA LEU A 120 0.75 7.38 13.39
C LEU A 120 -0.71 7.55 12.97
N TYR A 121 -1.03 7.17 11.74
CA TYR A 121 -2.41 7.17 11.23
C TYR A 121 -3.33 6.28 12.08
N GLN A 122 -2.92 5.05 12.35
CA GLN A 122 -3.71 4.11 13.17
C GLN A 122 -3.85 4.59 14.61
N GLN A 123 -2.85 5.26 15.19
CA GLN A 123 -2.95 5.86 16.52
C GLN A 123 -4.02 6.96 16.57
N ALA A 124 -4.10 7.81 15.54
CA ALA A 124 -5.15 8.81 15.44
C ALA A 124 -6.53 8.16 15.28
N ALA A 125 -6.63 7.15 14.41
CA ALA A 125 -7.88 6.41 14.19
C ALA A 125 -8.39 5.70 15.45
N LEU A 126 -7.51 5.20 16.31
CA LEU A 126 -7.86 4.54 17.58
C LEU A 126 -8.49 5.48 18.61
N ILE A 127 -8.27 6.79 18.51
CA ILE A 127 -8.98 7.77 19.35
C ILE A 127 -10.49 7.74 19.01
N GLY A 128 -10.82 7.48 17.74
CA GLY A 128 -12.20 7.35 17.29
C GLY A 128 -12.95 8.70 17.23
N PRO A 129 -14.29 8.66 17.24
CA PRO A 129 -15.12 9.85 16.98
C PRO A 129 -14.94 11.01 17.98
N ILE A 130 -14.49 10.75 19.21
CA ILE A 130 -14.21 11.80 20.20
C ILE A 130 -13.01 12.69 19.80
N GLY A 131 -12.17 12.20 18.89
CA GLY A 131 -11.04 12.92 18.32
C GLY A 131 -11.40 13.78 17.10
N THR A 132 -12.68 13.93 16.79
CA THR A 132 -13.17 14.70 15.64
C THR A 132 -14.29 15.65 16.07
N ALA A 133 -14.20 16.90 15.66
CA ALA A 133 -15.20 17.92 15.94
C ALA A 133 -16.44 17.75 15.02
N PHE A 134 -17.26 16.74 15.30
CA PHE A 134 -18.59 16.59 14.69
C PHE A 134 -19.68 17.32 15.49
N ASP A 135 -20.85 17.52 14.89
CA ASP A 135 -22.00 18.20 15.50
C ASP A 135 -22.29 17.66 16.91
N GLY A 136 -22.11 18.51 17.92
CA GLY A 136 -22.32 18.18 19.34
C GLY A 136 -21.06 17.95 20.17
N PHE A 137 -19.86 18.24 19.63
CA PHE A 137 -18.61 18.21 20.40
C PHE A 137 -18.69 19.05 21.68
N ARG A 138 -17.88 18.71 22.69
CA ARG A 138 -17.77 19.45 23.95
C ARG A 138 -16.32 19.89 24.19
N CYS A 139 -16.11 21.05 24.80
CA CYS A 139 -14.75 21.50 25.14
C CYS A 139 -14.01 20.57 26.12
N SER A 140 -14.71 19.71 26.86
CA SER A 140 -14.07 18.63 27.63
C SER A 140 -13.34 17.60 26.77
N GLU A 141 -13.65 17.51 25.48
CA GLU A 141 -13.03 16.60 24.51
C GLU A 141 -11.78 17.20 23.85
N ALA A 142 -11.45 18.47 24.17
CA ALA A 142 -10.33 19.18 23.58
C ALA A 142 -8.99 18.41 23.60
N PRO A 143 -8.60 17.69 24.68
CA PRO A 143 -7.37 16.90 24.67
C PRO A 143 -7.31 15.84 23.56
N TYR A 144 -8.45 15.23 23.20
CA TYR A 144 -8.52 14.24 22.12
C TYR A 144 -8.42 14.89 20.75
N LEU A 145 -9.09 16.04 20.55
CA LEU A 145 -9.01 16.81 19.32
C LEU A 145 -7.57 17.28 19.04
N ILE A 146 -6.89 17.83 20.05
CA ILE A 146 -5.48 18.23 19.98
C ILE A 146 -4.62 17.03 19.60
N LYS A 147 -4.81 15.88 20.27
CA LYS A 147 -4.01 14.69 19.97
C LYS A 147 -4.20 14.18 18.55
N VAL A 148 -5.42 14.24 18.00
CA VAL A 148 -5.68 13.90 16.60
C VAL A 148 -5.02 14.89 15.64
N ILE A 149 -5.07 16.20 15.94
CA ILE A 149 -4.38 17.23 15.15
C ILE A 149 -2.89 16.90 15.06
N ASP A 150 -2.24 16.64 16.20
CA ASP A 150 -0.81 16.33 16.27
C ASP A 150 -0.48 15.09 15.44
N LEU A 151 -1.20 13.98 15.67
CA LEU A 151 -0.94 12.71 15.00
C LEU A 151 -1.20 12.79 13.48
N TYR A 152 -2.22 13.51 13.02
CA TYR A 152 -2.46 13.67 11.58
C TYR A 152 -1.46 14.62 10.91
N ASN A 153 -1.02 15.68 11.61
CA ASN A 153 0.08 16.52 11.11
C ASN A 153 1.40 15.72 11.02
N GLU A 154 1.74 14.94 12.04
CA GLU A 154 2.90 14.04 12.02
C GLU A 154 2.78 12.98 10.92
N THR A 155 1.60 12.36 10.76
CA THR A 155 1.33 11.41 9.67
C THR A 155 1.57 12.05 8.31
N ARG A 156 1.07 13.26 8.07
CA ARG A 156 1.31 14.00 6.82
C ARG A 156 2.80 14.22 6.62
N GLN A 157 3.48 14.78 7.61
CA GLN A 157 4.88 15.15 7.47
C GLN A 157 5.72 13.91 7.16
N GLN A 158 5.55 12.84 7.93
CA GLN A 158 6.23 11.57 7.70
C GLN A 158 5.92 11.00 6.30
N PHE A 159 4.68 11.08 5.83
CA PHE A 159 4.32 10.64 4.49
C PHE A 159 5.07 11.43 3.41
N LEU A 160 5.12 12.76 3.52
CA LEU A 160 5.79 13.61 2.54
C LEU A 160 7.30 13.33 2.52
N ASP A 161 7.92 13.27 3.68
CA ASP A 161 9.36 12.99 3.80
C ASP A 161 9.70 11.61 3.23
N THR A 162 8.90 10.60 3.55
CA THR A 162 9.14 9.22 3.08
C THR A 162 8.90 9.07 1.57
N MET A 163 7.76 9.54 1.07
CA MET A 163 7.31 9.21 -0.28
C MET A 163 7.84 10.17 -1.34
N LEU A 164 7.86 11.47 -1.02
CA LEU A 164 8.29 12.52 -1.94
C LEU A 164 9.74 12.95 -1.70
N GLY A 165 10.28 12.69 -0.50
CA GLY A 165 11.69 12.83 -0.20
C GLY A 165 12.45 11.55 -0.53
N ASP A 166 12.37 10.58 0.36
CA ASP A 166 13.30 9.43 0.39
C ASP A 166 13.10 8.46 -0.78
N LEU A 167 11.86 8.08 -1.10
CA LEU A 167 11.59 7.13 -2.18
C LEU A 167 11.85 7.74 -3.56
N ASP A 168 11.46 9.00 -3.77
CA ASP A 168 11.74 9.70 -5.02
C ASP A 168 13.26 9.94 -5.20
N ALA A 169 13.99 10.25 -4.13
CA ALA A 169 15.45 10.33 -4.13
C ALA A 169 16.10 8.96 -4.44
N LEU A 170 15.59 7.88 -3.86
CA LEU A 170 16.04 6.51 -4.17
C LEU A 170 15.85 6.19 -5.65
N PHE A 171 14.69 6.54 -6.23
CA PHE A 171 14.47 6.38 -7.67
C PHE A 171 15.43 7.22 -8.49
N TYR A 172 15.69 8.47 -8.09
CA TYR A 172 16.61 9.35 -8.80
C TYR A 172 18.04 8.80 -8.80
N ASP A 173 18.56 8.43 -7.62
CA ASP A 173 19.94 7.99 -7.41
C ASP A 173 20.23 6.59 -7.97
N TYR A 174 19.23 5.70 -7.99
CA TYR A 174 19.39 4.29 -8.42
C TYR A 174 18.34 3.89 -9.48
N PRO A 175 18.44 4.43 -10.70
CA PRO A 175 17.46 4.19 -11.76
C PRO A 175 17.31 2.70 -12.15
N GLU A 176 18.37 1.91 -12.01
CA GLU A 176 18.39 0.47 -12.31
C GLU A 176 17.44 -0.36 -11.44
N TYR A 177 17.12 0.11 -10.22
CA TYR A 177 16.24 -0.60 -9.28
C TYR A 177 14.78 -0.13 -9.33
N ARG A 178 14.46 0.89 -10.14
CA ARG A 178 13.10 1.43 -10.27
C ARG A 178 12.06 0.37 -10.62
N SER A 179 12.37 -0.52 -11.55
CA SER A 179 11.45 -1.60 -11.97
C SER A 179 11.19 -2.59 -10.84
N VAL A 180 12.24 -2.92 -10.07
CA VAL A 180 12.19 -3.84 -8.93
C VAL A 180 11.39 -3.22 -7.79
N ILE A 181 11.67 -1.98 -7.41
CA ILE A 181 10.94 -1.24 -6.37
C ILE A 181 9.53 -0.89 -6.83
N GLY A 182 9.28 -0.81 -8.14
CA GLY A 182 8.01 -0.44 -8.77
C GLY A 182 7.88 1.05 -9.01
N PHE A 183 8.22 1.42 -10.22
CA PHE A 183 8.06 2.73 -10.80
C PHE A 183 7.04 2.65 -11.95
N GLU A 184 6.50 3.79 -12.38
CA GLU A 184 5.44 3.88 -13.41
C GLU A 184 4.17 3.03 -13.09
N GLY A 185 3.80 2.09 -13.96
CA GLY A 185 2.55 1.32 -13.89
C GLY A 185 2.48 0.33 -12.72
N ASN A 186 3.57 0.13 -11.98
CA ASN A 186 3.64 -0.76 -10.82
C ASN A 186 4.05 -0.03 -9.53
N LYS A 187 3.83 1.29 -9.46
CA LYS A 187 4.05 2.07 -8.23
C LYS A 187 3.23 1.51 -7.08
N THR A 188 3.81 1.54 -5.88
CA THR A 188 3.06 1.23 -4.65
C THR A 188 1.81 2.11 -4.56
N LYS A 189 0.68 1.50 -4.17
CA LYS A 189 -0.60 2.20 -3.94
C LYS A 189 -0.52 3.19 -2.79
N PHE A 190 0.56 3.16 -2.01
CA PHE A 190 0.77 4.06 -0.89
C PHE A 190 0.79 5.54 -1.31
N TYR A 191 1.35 5.86 -2.49
CA TYR A 191 1.28 7.21 -3.10
C TYR A 191 -0.16 7.72 -3.25
N GLY A 192 -1.13 6.81 -3.43
CA GLY A 192 -2.55 7.13 -3.57
C GLY A 192 -3.29 7.30 -2.24
N SER A 193 -2.59 7.39 -1.11
CA SER A 193 -3.18 7.65 0.20
C SER A 193 -3.80 9.06 0.26
N ASN A 194 -5.00 9.19 0.82
CA ASN A 194 -5.72 10.47 0.89
C ASN A 194 -5.23 11.34 2.06
N ILE A 195 -4.02 11.87 1.94
CA ILE A 195 -3.41 12.73 2.96
C ILE A 195 -4.18 14.05 3.13
N ARG A 196 -4.83 14.54 2.07
CA ARG A 196 -5.63 15.77 2.12
C ARG A 196 -6.77 15.67 3.14
N ALA A 197 -7.43 14.53 3.23
CA ALA A 197 -8.49 14.31 4.20
C ALA A 197 -7.99 14.43 5.66
N LEU A 198 -6.74 14.04 5.93
CA LEU A 198 -6.15 14.15 7.27
C LEU A 198 -5.96 15.62 7.67
N ASN A 199 -5.53 16.46 6.73
CA ASN A 199 -5.38 17.90 6.95
C ASN A 199 -6.71 18.56 7.22
N GLN A 200 -7.74 18.21 6.45
CA GLN A 200 -9.07 18.77 6.63
C GLN A 200 -9.56 18.51 8.06
N ILE A 201 -9.42 17.28 8.57
CA ILE A 201 -9.82 16.96 9.96
C ILE A 201 -8.99 17.77 10.97
N ALA A 202 -7.68 17.87 10.77
CA ALA A 202 -6.82 18.63 11.66
C ALA A 202 -7.17 20.13 11.68
N GLU A 203 -7.44 20.73 10.52
CA GLU A 203 -7.84 22.14 10.38
C GLU A 203 -9.23 22.40 10.99
N GLU A 204 -10.20 21.49 10.77
CA GLU A 204 -11.54 21.58 11.35
C GLU A 204 -11.49 21.50 12.87
N ASN A 205 -10.74 20.54 13.42
CA ASN A 205 -10.54 20.43 14.87
C ASN A 205 -9.87 21.69 15.45
N ASP A 206 -8.80 22.18 14.82
CA ASP A 206 -8.06 23.37 15.26
C ASP A 206 -8.95 24.62 15.25
N PHE A 207 -9.74 24.80 14.19
CA PHE A 207 -10.70 25.89 14.08
C PHE A 207 -11.73 25.85 15.22
N VAL A 208 -12.32 24.68 15.48
CA VAL A 208 -13.34 24.52 16.51
C VAL A 208 -12.77 24.79 17.91
N LEU A 209 -11.58 24.27 18.22
CA LEU A 209 -10.89 24.51 19.48
C LEU A 209 -10.64 26.01 19.73
N LYS A 210 -10.10 26.70 18.73
CA LYS A 210 -9.82 28.15 18.81
C LYS A 210 -11.11 28.95 18.94
N ARG A 211 -12.12 28.61 18.15
CA ARG A 211 -13.36 29.39 18.05
C ARG A 211 -14.26 29.26 19.27
N TYR A 212 -14.41 28.05 19.80
CA TYR A 212 -15.43 27.74 20.79
C TYR A 212 -14.87 27.39 22.17
N CYS A 213 -13.65 26.85 22.25
CA CYS A 213 -13.02 26.48 23.51
C CYS A 213 -11.90 27.43 23.96
N GLN A 214 -11.53 28.40 23.12
CA GLN A 214 -10.48 29.38 23.39
C GLN A 214 -9.13 28.71 23.72
N VAL A 215 -8.88 27.54 23.11
CA VAL A 215 -7.61 26.83 23.19
C VAL A 215 -6.81 27.20 21.94
N GLY A 216 -5.59 27.72 22.14
CA GLY A 216 -4.70 28.17 21.08
C GLY A 216 -3.23 28.06 21.48
#